data_AF-A0A8B6GTJ0-F1
#
_entry.id   AF-A0A8B6GTJ0-F1
#
_cell.length_a   1.000
_cell.length_b   1.000
_cell.length_c   1.000
_cell.angle_alpha   90.00
_cell.angle_beta   90.00
_cell.angle_gamma   90.00
#
_symmetry.space_group_name_H-M   'P 1'
#
loop_
_entity.id
_entity.type
_entity.pdbx_description
1 polymer ?
#
loop_
_entity_poly.entity_id
_entity_poly.type
_entity_poly.pdbx_seq_one_letter_code
_entity_poly.pdbx_strand_id
1 'polypeptide(L)'
;VLGVDGEVQSVQLKDFDTQKSLFKDQFKGTLFSRSTFLKAWNHIRGKTFDFAMNEKVMGFWKLEKKWYNATVLEKTKSGYKVVFADDNLVRVLGLQNLRQKTSR
;
A
#
# COMPACT_ATOMS: atom_id res chain seq x y z
N VAL A 1 -13.40 -16.58 40.36
CA VAL A 1 -13.39 -17.15 39.00
C VAL A 1 -13.73 -16.02 38.05
N LEU A 2 -12.88 -15.82 37.04
CA LEU A 2 -12.80 -14.67 36.15
C LEU A 2 -14.00 -14.55 35.21
N GLY A 3 -14.30 -13.31 34.80
CA GLY A 3 -15.19 -13.02 33.67
C GLY A 3 -15.49 -11.53 33.57
N VAL A 4 -14.48 -10.72 33.23
CA VAL A 4 -14.64 -9.30 32.91
C VAL A 4 -15.27 -9.17 31.52
N ASP A 5 -16.49 -8.64 31.47
CA ASP A 5 -17.16 -8.19 30.25
C ASP A 5 -16.38 -7.01 29.66
N GLY A 6 -15.48 -7.33 28.72
CA GLY A 6 -14.77 -6.36 27.90
C GLY A 6 -15.55 -6.12 26.62
N GLU A 7 -16.40 -5.10 26.64
CA GLU A 7 -17.01 -4.48 25.46
C GLU A 7 -15.92 -4.16 24.43
N VAL A 8 -15.85 -4.94 23.34
CA VAL A 8 -14.94 -4.67 22.23
C VAL A 8 -15.50 -3.49 21.46
N GLN A 9 -15.17 -2.28 21.90
CA GLN A 9 -15.39 -1.09 21.09
C GLN A 9 -14.62 -1.25 19.79
N SER A 10 -15.35 -1.35 18.69
CA SER A 10 -14.81 -1.22 17.35
C SER A 10 -14.22 0.19 17.23
N VAL A 11 -12.92 0.30 17.50
CA VAL A 11 -12.16 1.53 17.29
C VAL A 11 -12.24 1.82 15.79
N GLN A 12 -13.16 2.70 15.41
CA GLN A 12 -13.24 3.21 14.06
C GLN A 12 -11.85 3.70 13.69
N LEU A 13 -11.32 3.17 12.58
CA LEU A 13 -10.03 3.53 12.02
C LEU A 13 -10.02 5.05 11.81
N LYS A 14 -9.52 5.80 12.81
CA LYS A 14 -9.40 7.26 12.76
C LYS A 14 -8.72 7.62 11.46
N ASP A 15 -9.34 8.53 10.71
CA ASP A 15 -9.03 8.86 9.33
C ASP A 15 -7.52 8.98 9.07
N PHE A 16 -7.12 8.48 7.90
CA PHE A 16 -5.73 8.37 7.46
C PHE A 16 -4.93 9.67 7.64
N ASP A 17 -5.58 10.80 7.38
CA ASP A 17 -4.99 12.13 7.50
C ASP A 17 -4.74 12.54 8.95
N THR A 18 -5.60 12.14 9.88
CA THR A 18 -5.47 12.43 11.31
C THR A 18 -4.27 11.71 11.91
N GLN A 19 -4.08 10.41 11.62
CA GLN A 19 -2.91 9.66 12.11
C GLN A 19 -1.60 10.20 11.53
N LYS A 20 -1.62 10.61 10.26
CA LYS A 20 -0.45 11.19 9.58
C LYS A 20 -0.07 12.56 10.15
N SER A 21 -1.06 13.36 10.54
CA SER A 21 -0.83 14.63 11.23
C SER A 21 -0.20 14.40 12.60
N LEU A 22 -0.76 13.51 13.40
CA LEU A 22 -0.27 13.22 14.76
C LEU A 22 1.19 12.72 14.75
N PHE A 23 1.54 11.86 13.79
CA PHE A 23 2.92 11.41 13.66
C PHE A 23 3.83 12.53 13.15
N LYS A 24 3.39 13.36 12.20
CA LYS A 24 4.16 14.55 11.81
C LYS A 24 4.38 15.50 12.98
N ASP A 25 3.36 15.71 13.81
CA ASP A 25 3.43 16.58 14.99
C ASP A 25 4.41 16.04 16.02
N GLN A 26 4.45 14.72 16.21
CA GLN A 26 5.42 14.05 17.09
C GLN A 26 6.87 14.15 16.61
N PHE A 27 7.10 14.38 15.31
CA PHE A 27 8.42 14.45 14.68
C PHE A 27 8.80 15.83 14.12
N LYS A 28 8.02 16.89 14.45
CA LYS A 28 8.16 18.27 13.92
C LYS A 28 9.52 18.94 14.14
N GLY A 29 10.44 18.33 14.91
CA GLY A 29 11.80 18.82 15.15
C GLY A 29 12.93 17.96 14.58
N THR A 30 12.61 16.88 13.86
CA THR A 30 13.62 15.96 13.30
C THR A 30 13.83 16.20 11.81
N LEU A 31 15.10 16.37 11.40
CA LEU A 31 15.55 16.59 10.02
C LEU A 31 15.46 15.31 9.16
N PHE A 32 14.33 14.61 9.21
CA PHE A 32 14.10 13.48 8.32
C PHE A 32 13.49 13.96 7.01
N SER A 33 14.16 13.65 5.90
CA SER A 33 13.60 13.82 4.57
C SER A 33 12.23 13.15 4.48
N ARG A 34 11.31 13.74 3.71
CA ARG A 34 9.96 13.21 3.47
C ARG A 34 9.99 11.74 3.03
N SER A 35 11.04 11.33 2.31
CA SER A 35 11.24 9.94 1.89
C SER A 35 11.56 8.99 3.05
N THR A 36 12.36 9.42 4.02
CA THR A 36 12.71 8.64 5.23
C THR A 36 11.51 8.51 6.17
N PHE A 37 10.76 9.60 6.35
CA PHE A 37 9.50 9.58 7.10
C PHE A 37 8.49 8.61 6.48
N LEU A 38 8.30 8.65 5.16
CA LEU A 38 7.40 7.72 4.47
C LEU A 38 7.85 6.27 4.60
N LYS A 39 9.15 5.99 4.52
CA LYS A 39 9.70 4.63 4.74
C LYS A 39 9.45 4.15 6.17
N ALA A 40 9.76 4.96 7.17
CA ALA A 40 9.54 4.63 8.59
C ALA A 40 8.06 4.45 8.92
N TRP A 41 7.20 5.34 8.41
CA TRP A 41 5.75 5.24 8.56
C TRP A 41 5.18 3.98 7.90
N ASN A 42 5.66 3.63 6.70
CA ASN A 42 5.28 2.39 6.03
C ASN A 42 5.78 1.15 6.78
N HIS A 43 6.96 1.22 7.40
CA HIS A 43 7.54 0.16 8.22
C HIS A 43 6.74 -0.08 9.52
N ILE A 44 6.37 0.99 10.24
CA ILE A 44 5.55 0.92 11.47
C ILE A 44 4.15 0.36 11.18
N ARG A 45 3.59 0.66 10.01
CA ARG A 45 2.27 0.14 9.59
C ARG A 45 2.29 -1.26 8.97
N GLY A 46 3.46 -1.89 8.84
CA GLY A 46 3.60 -3.18 8.16
C GLY A 46 3.15 -3.16 6.68
N LYS A 47 2.99 -1.98 6.09
CA LYS A 47 2.44 -1.78 4.74
C LYS A 47 3.54 -1.23 3.84
N THR A 48 4.56 -2.03 3.63
CA THR A 48 5.47 -1.83 2.51
C THR A 48 4.70 -2.20 1.24
N PHE A 49 4.20 -1.21 0.52
CA PHE A 49 3.73 -1.39 -0.85
C PHE A 49 4.94 -1.59 -1.77
N ASP A 50 5.72 -2.64 -1.49
CA ASP A 50 6.87 -3.00 -2.29
C ASP A 50 6.62 -4.40 -2.83
N PHE A 51 6.17 -4.46 -4.09
CA PHE A 51 5.75 -5.72 -4.70
C PHE A 51 6.94 -6.47 -5.27
N ALA A 52 7.18 -7.70 -4.85
CA ALA A 52 8.28 -8.51 -5.34
C ALA A 52 8.15 -8.84 -6.84
N MET A 53 9.28 -9.17 -7.47
CA MET A 53 9.25 -9.74 -8.82
C MET A 53 8.43 -11.05 -8.79
N ASN A 54 7.65 -11.27 -9.85
CA ASN A 54 6.68 -12.35 -10.01
C ASN A 54 5.52 -12.35 -9.00
N GLU A 55 5.33 -11.28 -8.23
CA GLU A 55 4.18 -11.17 -7.33
C GLU A 55 2.88 -10.92 -8.12
N LYS A 56 1.81 -11.63 -7.73
CA LYS A 56 0.47 -11.43 -8.28
C LYS A 56 -0.20 -10.23 -7.63
N VAL A 57 -0.50 -9.23 -8.43
CA VAL A 57 -1.06 -7.94 -8.01
C VAL A 57 -2.31 -7.62 -8.83
N MET A 58 -3.03 -6.59 -8.42
CA MET A 58 -4.07 -5.97 -9.25
C MET A 58 -3.54 -4.66 -9.82
N GLY A 59 -3.55 -4.54 -11.15
CA GLY A 59 -3.17 -3.32 -11.86
C GLY A 59 -4.41 -2.56 -12.33
N PHE A 60 -4.39 -1.23 -12.19
CA PHE A 60 -5.45 -0.37 -12.71
C PHE A 60 -5.22 0.00 -14.17
N TRP A 61 -6.15 -0.37 -15.03
CA TRP A 61 -6.15 0.01 -16.44
C TRP A 61 -6.90 1.33 -16.61
N LYS A 62 -6.16 2.40 -16.93
CA LYS A 62 -6.73 3.76 -17.05
C LYS A 62 -7.80 3.91 -18.14
N LEU A 63 -7.63 3.24 -19.28
CA LEU A 63 -8.56 3.30 -20.42
C LEU A 63 -9.96 2.81 -20.03
N GLU A 64 -10.04 1.64 -19.39
CA GLU A 64 -11.32 1.04 -18.98
C GLU A 64 -11.75 1.41 -17.56
N LYS A 65 -10.89 2.12 -16.82
CA LYS A 65 -11.08 2.47 -15.40
C LYS A 65 -11.40 1.25 -14.52
N LYS A 66 -10.79 0.11 -14.82
CA LYS A 66 -10.99 -1.18 -14.14
C LYS A 66 -9.69 -1.76 -13.60
N TRP A 67 -9.80 -2.63 -12.61
CA TRP A 67 -8.68 -3.35 -12.01
C TRP A 67 -8.60 -4.75 -12.60
N TYR A 68 -7.41 -5.15 -13.06
CA TYR A 68 -7.16 -6.44 -13.69
C TYR A 68 -6.08 -7.21 -12.93
N ASN A 69 -6.08 -8.52 -13.09
CA ASN A 69 -5.01 -9.36 -12.59
C ASN A 69 -3.72 -9.06 -13.34
N ALA A 70 -2.65 -8.79 -12.61
CA ALA A 70 -1.34 -8.57 -13.19
C ALA A 70 -0.25 -9.30 -12.38
N THR A 71 0.88 -9.53 -13.02
CA THR A 71 2.08 -10.08 -12.38
C THR A 71 3.21 -9.07 -12.51
N VAL A 72 3.89 -8.76 -11.41
CA VAL A 72 5.06 -7.87 -11.44
C VAL A 72 6.20 -8.57 -12.16
N LEU A 73 6.71 -7.97 -13.23
CA LEU A 73 7.88 -8.46 -13.94
C LEU A 73 9.16 -7.82 -13.41
N GLU A 74 9.12 -6.53 -13.07
CA GLU A 74 10.32 -5.79 -12.70
C GLU A 74 9.99 -4.54 -11.89
N LYS A 75 10.86 -4.19 -10.95
CA LYS A 75 10.85 -2.90 -10.26
C LYS A 75 11.73 -1.92 -11.00
N THR A 76 11.16 -0.79 -11.40
CA THR A 76 11.87 0.30 -12.05
C THR A 76 11.89 1.55 -11.17
N LYS A 77 12.76 2.52 -11.46
CA LYS A 77 12.78 3.81 -10.73
C LYS A 77 11.47 4.58 -10.82
N SER A 78 10.69 4.36 -11.89
CA SER A 78 9.45 5.07 -12.19
C SER A 78 8.18 4.34 -11.72
N GLY A 79 8.29 3.09 -11.25
CA GLY A 79 7.16 2.24 -10.88
C GLY A 79 7.45 0.76 -11.09
N TYR A 80 6.41 -0.03 -11.33
CA TYR A 80 6.52 -1.48 -11.53
C TYR A 80 6.10 -1.83 -12.95
N LYS A 81 6.94 -2.59 -13.63
CA LYS A 81 6.59 -3.23 -14.90
C LYS A 81 5.77 -4.46 -14.56
N VAL A 82 4.54 -4.52 -15.07
CA VAL A 82 3.61 -5.62 -14.82
C VAL A 82 3.09 -6.18 -16.15
N VAL A 83 2.72 -7.44 -16.15
CA VAL A 83 1.99 -8.09 -17.25
C VAL A 83 0.57 -8.41 -16.80
N PHE A 84 -0.43 -7.98 -17.57
CA PHE A 84 -1.82 -8.32 -17.32
C PHE A 84 -2.11 -9.75 -17.81
N ALA A 85 -2.79 -10.53 -16.97
CA ALA A 85 -3.01 -11.96 -17.21
C ALA A 85 -3.98 -12.24 -18.38
N ASP A 86 -4.90 -11.32 -18.65
CA ASP A 86 -5.98 -11.53 -19.62
C ASP A 86 -5.47 -11.38 -21.07
N ASP A 87 -4.60 -10.40 -21.33
CA ASP A 87 -4.14 -10.05 -22.69
C ASP A 87 -2.62 -10.19 -22.88
N ASN A 88 -1.89 -10.73 -21.90
CA ASN A 88 -0.41 -10.71 -21.87
C ASN A 88 0.21 -9.32 -22.11
N LEU A 89 -0.55 -8.27 -21.78
CA LEU A 89 -0.14 -6.89 -22.06
C LEU A 89 0.83 -6.39 -20.98
N VAL A 90 2.01 -5.93 -21.41
CA VAL A 90 3.02 -5.35 -20.50
C VAL A 90 2.85 -3.84 -20.38
N ARG A 91 2.83 -3.35 -19.14
CA ARG A 91 2.72 -1.92 -18.80
C ARG A 91 3.55 -1.55 -17.60
N VAL A 92 3.94 -0.28 -17.52
CA VAL A 92 4.59 0.29 -16.32
C VAL A 92 3.53 1.06 -15.53
N LEU A 93 3.32 0.67 -14.27
CA LEU A 93 2.34 1.27 -13.37
C LEU A 93 3.02 1.86 -12.14
N GLY A 94 2.59 3.05 -11.75
CA GLY A 94 2.94 3.62 -10.45
C GLY A 94 2.22 2.90 -9.31
N LEU A 95 2.76 3.03 -8.09
CA LEU A 95 2.22 2.46 -6.85
C LEU A 95 0.72 2.72 -6.65
N GLN A 96 0.27 3.92 -7.02
CA GLN A 96 -1.13 4.34 -6.90
C GLN A 96 -2.09 3.49 -7.76
N ASN A 97 -1.56 2.81 -8.79
CA ASN A 97 -2.31 1.97 -9.72
C ASN A 97 -2.08 0.48 -9.46
N LEU A 98 -1.50 0.12 -8.31
CA LEU A 98 -1.21 -1.27 -7.92
C LEU A 98 -1.83 -1.57 -6.56
N ARG A 99 -2.38 -2.77 -6.43
CA ARG A 99 -2.94 -3.29 -5.18
C ARG A 99 -2.53 -4.74 -4.98
N GLN A 100 -2.37 -5.14 -3.73
CA GLN A 100 -2.14 -6.54 -3.41
C GLN A 100 -3.38 -7.35 -3.79
N LYS A 101 -3.16 -8.50 -4.43
CA LYS A 101 -4.25 -9.42 -4.72
C LYS A 101 -4.65 -10.11 -3.41
N THR A 102 -5.77 -9.70 -2.83
CA THR A 102 -6.38 -10.43 -1.70
C THR A 102 -6.91 -11.76 -2.23
N SER A 103 -6.24 -12.86 -1.91
CA SER A 103 -6.83 -14.19 -2.05
C SER A 103 -7.93 -14.32 -1.00
N ARG A 104 -9.18 -14.46 -1.44
CA ARG A 104 -10.25 -14.98 -0.57
C ARG A 104 -10.28 -16.49 -0.70
#